data_AF-A0A0B8PD92-F1
#
_entry.id   AF-A0A0B8PD92-F1
#
_cell.length_a   1.000
_cell.length_b   1.000
_cell.length_c   1.000
_cell.angle_alpha   90.00
_cell.angle_beta   90.00
_cell.angle_gamma   90.00
#
_symmetry.space_group_name_H-M   'P 1'
#
loop_
_entity.id
_entity.type
_entity.pdbx_description
1 polymer ?
#
loop_
_entity_poly.entity_id
_entity_poly.type
_entity_poly.pdbx_seq_one_letter_code
_entity_poly.pdbx_strand_id
1 'polypeptide(L)'
;MWAKHKKKVYILVGILAFLGLAKFFGLAFTVHGNDIPAEYWTNVSPLKAKLFDKPVFMGFLAAMTLLTLSLAVWGYWVVHSMPKKHSEHTGQAKLVFWLCMLGFFWGWLWIAAILIVVTDWSKIANVIKGRAA
;
A
#
# COMPACT_ATOMS: atom_id res chain seq x y z
N MET A 1 -25.29 -2.64 29.17
CA MET A 1 -24.08 -1.78 29.32
C MET A 1 -22.87 -2.21 28.49
N TRP A 2 -22.64 -3.50 28.23
CA TRP A 2 -21.39 -3.99 27.60
C TRP A 2 -21.17 -3.55 26.13
N ALA A 3 -22.23 -3.41 25.32
CA ALA A 3 -22.13 -3.05 23.89
C ALA A 3 -21.52 -1.65 23.63
N LYS A 4 -21.74 -0.68 24.53
CA LYS A 4 -21.24 0.70 24.37
C LYS A 4 -19.72 0.80 24.58
N HIS A 5 -19.14 -0.10 25.36
CA HIS A 5 -17.72 -0.11 25.68
C HIS A 5 -16.89 -1.00 24.75
N LYS A 6 -17.51 -1.93 24.00
CA LYS A 6 -16.80 -2.80 23.04
C LYS A 6 -15.91 -2.01 22.08
N LYS A 7 -16.42 -0.95 21.45
CA LYS A 7 -15.64 -0.09 20.53
C LYS A 7 -14.44 0.57 21.23
N LYS A 8 -14.62 1.05 22.46
CA LYS A 8 -13.55 1.65 23.27
C LYS A 8 -12.49 0.63 23.66
N VAL A 9 -12.91 -0.59 23.98
CA VAL A 9 -12.01 -1.71 24.30
C VAL A 9 -11.20 -2.13 23.08
N TYR A 10 -11.80 -2.25 21.89
CA TYR A 10 -11.04 -2.55 20.66
C TYR A 10 -10.02 -1.47 20.32
N ILE A 11 -10.36 -0.20 20.49
CA ILE A 11 -9.41 0.90 20.30
C ILE A 11 -8.27 0.83 21.31
N LEU A 12 -8.56 0.58 22.59
CA LEU A 12 -7.55 0.41 23.64
C LEU A 12 -6.62 -0.78 23.37
N VAL A 13 -7.16 -1.92 22.98
CA VAL A 13 -6.37 -3.11 22.62
C VAL A 13 -5.51 -2.83 21.38
N GLY A 14 -6.04 -2.13 20.38
CA GLY A 14 -5.29 -1.72 19.20
C GLY A 14 -4.11 -0.80 19.53
N ILE A 15 -4.32 0.19 20.39
CA ILE A 15 -3.27 1.10 20.87
C ILE A 15 -2.21 0.33 21.67
N LEU A 16 -2.62 -0.55 22.57
CA LEU A 16 -1.71 -1.38 23.36
C LEU A 16 -0.88 -2.32 22.48
N ALA A 17 -1.50 -2.96 21.49
CA ALA A 17 -0.82 -3.80 20.52
C ALA A 17 0.20 -3.00 19.70
N PHE A 18 -0.17 -1.78 19.28
CA PHE A 18 0.72 -0.91 18.53
C PHE A 18 1.93 -0.42 19.36
N LEU A 19 1.72 -0.08 20.63
CA LEU A 19 2.80 0.27 21.56
C LEU A 19 3.72 -0.93 21.85
N GLY A 20 3.14 -2.12 21.99
CA GLY A 20 3.88 -3.38 22.12
C GLY A 20 4.74 -3.67 20.89
N LEU A 21 4.19 -3.47 19.69
CA LEU A 21 4.90 -3.58 18.42
C LEU A 21 6.04 -2.57 18.35
N ALA A 22 5.80 -1.29 18.67
CA ALA A 22 6.84 -0.26 18.67
C ALA A 22 7.98 -0.57 19.65
N LYS A 23 7.68 -1.14 20.84
CA LYS A 23 8.69 -1.61 21.80
C LYS A 23 9.46 -2.82 21.27
N PHE A 24 8.78 -3.77 20.64
CA PHE A 24 9.41 -4.92 20.00
C PHE A 24 10.39 -4.48 18.90
N PHE A 25 9.97 -3.58 18.01
CA PHE A 25 10.83 -3.01 16.97
C PHE A 25 11.99 -2.18 17.56
N GLY A 26 11.76 -1.43 18.65
CA GLY A 26 12.81 -0.68 19.33
C GLY A 26 13.87 -1.54 20.03
N LEU A 27 13.57 -2.81 20.35
CA LEU A 27 14.53 -3.78 20.91
C LEU A 27 15.17 -4.66 19.83
N ALA A 28 14.43 -4.96 18.76
CA ALA A 28 14.89 -5.81 17.66
C ALA A 28 15.80 -5.07 16.66
N PHE A 29 15.66 -3.74 16.54
CA PHE A 29 16.45 -2.92 15.61
C PHE A 29 17.37 -1.97 16.36
N THR A 30 18.67 -2.07 16.09
CA THR A 30 19.67 -1.14 16.62
C THR A 30 19.66 0.14 15.80
N VAL A 31 19.53 1.30 16.45
CA VAL A 31 19.62 2.59 15.76
C VAL A 31 21.08 2.86 15.42
N HIS A 32 21.46 2.62 14.16
CA HIS A 32 22.77 2.99 13.64
C HIS A 32 22.79 4.50 13.31
N GLY A 33 23.73 5.23 13.91
CA GLY A 33 23.85 6.69 13.74
C GLY A 33 24.31 7.46 14.97
N ASN A 34 24.31 6.83 16.14
CA ASN A 34 24.82 7.41 17.39
C ASN A 34 26.36 7.43 17.48
N ASP A 35 27.03 6.59 16.68
CA ASP A 35 28.49 6.43 16.71
C ASP A 35 29.23 7.49 15.86
N ILE A 36 28.48 8.34 15.16
CA ILE A 36 29.04 9.35 14.26
C ILE A 36 29.47 10.57 15.10
N PRO A 37 30.75 11.01 15.00
CA PRO A 37 31.23 12.15 15.76
C PRO A 37 30.45 13.42 15.43
N ALA A 38 30.26 14.27 16.44
CA ALA A 38 29.43 15.48 16.33
C ALA A 38 29.90 16.44 15.23
N GLU A 39 31.19 16.46 14.92
CA GLU A 39 31.80 17.25 13.83
C GLU A 39 31.31 16.88 12.42
N TYR A 40 30.80 15.67 12.22
CA TYR A 40 30.23 15.25 10.93
C TYR A 40 28.97 16.07 10.56
N TRP A 41 28.27 16.60 11.56
CA TRP A 41 27.01 17.30 11.36
C TRP A 41 27.22 18.81 11.45
N THR A 42 27.25 19.47 10.29
CA THR A 42 27.46 20.93 10.20
C THR A 42 26.28 21.75 10.76
N ASN A 43 25.08 21.17 10.82
CA ASN A 43 23.88 21.78 11.40
C ASN A 43 23.01 20.71 12.09
N VAL A 44 23.24 20.46 13.38
CA VAL A 44 22.37 19.57 14.16
C VAL A 44 21.17 20.31 14.71
N SER A 45 19.97 19.85 14.35
CA SER A 45 18.76 20.28 15.03
C SER A 45 18.74 19.75 16.48
N PRO A 46 18.32 20.56 17.47
CA PRO A 46 18.15 20.11 18.85
C PRO A 46 17.13 18.96 19.00
N LEU A 47 16.29 18.72 17.98
CA LEU A 47 15.39 17.57 17.93
C LEU A 47 16.13 16.24 17.74
N LYS A 48 17.32 16.23 17.14
CA LYS A 48 18.08 15.01 16.87
C LYS A 48 18.37 14.24 18.17
N ALA A 49 19.08 14.89 19.08
CA ALA A 49 19.47 14.31 20.37
C ALA A 49 18.27 14.02 21.29
N LYS A 50 17.20 14.83 21.19
CA LYS A 50 16.03 14.70 22.07
C LYS A 50 15.06 13.60 21.62
N LEU A 51 14.90 13.39 20.31
CA LEU A 51 13.83 12.57 19.75
C LEU A 51 14.34 11.49 18.79
N PHE A 52 15.16 11.83 17.81
CA PHE A 52 15.59 10.89 16.76
C PHE A 52 16.60 9.84 17.26
N ASP A 53 17.48 10.20 18.19
CA ASP A 53 18.45 9.26 18.77
C ASP A 53 17.80 8.29 19.79
N LYS A 54 16.50 8.49 20.12
CA LYS A 54 15.78 7.61 21.06
C LYS A 54 15.31 6.33 20.36
N PRO A 55 15.75 5.13 20.81
CA PRO A 55 15.36 3.86 20.18
C PRO A 55 13.85 3.64 20.10
N VAL A 56 13.11 4.11 21.11
CA VAL A 56 11.64 4.00 21.15
C VAL A 56 10.96 4.80 20.04
N PHE A 57 11.47 5.98 19.72
CA PHE A 57 10.89 6.83 18.66
C PHE A 57 11.17 6.25 17.28
N MET A 58 12.38 5.73 17.06
CA MET A 58 12.73 5.03 15.82
C MET A 58 11.90 3.77 15.62
N GLY A 59 11.69 2.98 16.68
CA GLY A 59 10.79 1.82 16.64
C GLY A 59 9.33 2.20 16.33
N PHE A 60 8.86 3.34 16.84
CA PHE A 60 7.55 3.88 16.50
C PHE A 60 7.43 4.25 15.01
N LEU A 61 8.43 4.94 14.45
CA LEU A 61 8.45 5.27 13.02
C LEU A 61 8.47 4.02 12.14
N ALA A 62 9.28 3.02 12.49
CA ALA A 62 9.31 1.74 11.79
C ALA A 62 7.94 1.04 11.82
N ALA A 63 7.28 1.01 12.98
CA ALA A 63 5.94 0.46 13.13
C ALA A 63 4.90 1.23 12.31
N MET A 64 4.96 2.57 12.26
CA MET A 64 4.10 3.41 11.41
C MET A 64 4.30 3.10 9.92
N THR A 65 5.54 2.94 9.48
CA THR A 65 5.86 2.62 8.08
C THR A 65 5.32 1.23 7.71
N LEU A 66 5.52 0.22 8.56
CA LEU A 66 4.97 -1.12 8.35
C LEU A 66 3.44 -1.13 8.34
N LEU A 67 2.80 -0.36 9.22
CA LEU A 67 1.36 -0.21 9.23
C LEU A 67 0.88 0.40 7.91
N THR A 68 1.53 1.46 7.45
CA THR A 68 1.21 2.13 6.17
C THR A 68 1.38 1.18 4.99
N LEU A 69 2.47 0.42 4.93
CA LEU A 69 2.71 -0.60 3.91
C LEU A 69 1.64 -1.70 3.95
N SER A 70 1.29 -2.17 5.15
CA SER A 70 0.24 -3.19 5.33
C SER A 70 -1.12 -2.69 4.84
N LEU A 71 -1.46 -1.42 5.13
CA LEU A 71 -2.68 -0.77 4.64
C LEU A 71 -2.67 -0.58 3.13
N ALA A 72 -1.52 -0.23 2.53
CA ALA A 72 -1.38 -0.10 1.09
C ALA A 72 -1.57 -1.46 0.39
N VAL A 73 -0.95 -2.52 0.90
CA VAL A 73 -1.12 -3.90 0.38
C VAL A 73 -2.56 -4.37 0.56
N TRP A 74 -3.19 -4.10 1.71
CA TRP A 74 -4.60 -4.42 1.92
C TRP A 74 -5.51 -3.63 0.99
N GLY A 75 -5.25 -2.34 0.77
CA GLY A 75 -5.99 -1.50 -0.18
C GLY A 75 -5.89 -2.05 -1.60
N TYR A 76 -4.67 -2.41 -2.04
CA TYR A 76 -4.45 -3.12 -3.29
C TYR A 76 -5.21 -4.45 -3.33
N TRP A 77 -5.23 -5.19 -2.22
CA TRP A 77 -5.98 -6.44 -2.09
C TRP A 77 -7.50 -6.23 -2.29
N VAL A 78 -8.06 -5.16 -1.75
CA VAL A 78 -9.47 -4.84 -1.98
C VAL A 78 -9.72 -4.49 -3.45
N VAL A 79 -8.89 -3.62 -4.03
CA VAL A 79 -9.09 -3.14 -5.41
C VAL A 79 -8.98 -4.27 -6.42
N HIS A 80 -7.95 -5.14 -6.35
CA HIS A 80 -7.80 -6.23 -7.32
C HIS A 80 -8.92 -7.29 -7.23
N SER A 81 -9.64 -7.35 -6.10
CA SER A 81 -10.75 -8.29 -5.90
C SER A 81 -12.09 -7.79 -6.48
N MET A 82 -12.22 -6.48 -6.76
CA MET A 82 -13.44 -5.86 -7.29
C MET A 82 -13.88 -6.34 -8.70
N PRO A 83 -12.99 -6.54 -9.68
CA PRO A 83 -13.38 -6.94 -11.04
C PRO A 83 -14.12 -8.27 -11.05
N LYS A 84 -13.74 -9.19 -10.16
CA LYS A 84 -14.38 -10.50 -10.06
C LYS A 84 -15.88 -10.40 -9.74
N LYS A 85 -16.31 -9.33 -9.07
CA LYS A 85 -17.71 -9.11 -8.67
C LYS A 85 -18.52 -8.28 -9.67
N HIS A 86 -17.88 -7.45 -10.48
CA HIS A 86 -18.57 -6.49 -11.34
C HIS A 86 -18.45 -6.80 -12.84
N SER A 87 -17.50 -7.65 -13.24
CA SER A 87 -17.23 -7.95 -14.64
C SER A 87 -17.95 -9.19 -15.17
N GLU A 88 -18.97 -9.72 -14.49
CA GLU A 88 -19.67 -10.95 -14.93
C GLU A 88 -20.29 -10.80 -16.34
N HIS A 89 -20.48 -9.56 -16.81
CA HIS A 89 -21.09 -9.27 -18.10
C HIS A 89 -20.15 -8.69 -19.18
N THR A 90 -18.89 -8.34 -18.87
CA THR A 90 -17.95 -7.77 -19.86
C THR A 90 -16.51 -8.30 -19.70
N GLY A 91 -16.10 -9.24 -20.56
CA GLY A 91 -14.75 -9.81 -20.56
C GLY A 91 -13.64 -8.78 -20.83
N GLN A 92 -13.91 -7.74 -21.62
CA GLN A 92 -12.97 -6.66 -21.92
C GLN A 92 -12.60 -5.84 -20.68
N ALA A 93 -13.59 -5.48 -19.85
CA ALA A 93 -13.35 -4.67 -18.64
C ALA A 93 -12.48 -5.43 -17.62
N LYS A 94 -12.67 -6.75 -17.50
CA LYS A 94 -11.82 -7.60 -16.67
C LYS A 94 -10.38 -7.59 -17.16
N LEU A 95 -10.15 -7.78 -18.45
CA LEU A 95 -8.82 -7.81 -19.04
C LEU A 95 -8.07 -6.47 -18.88
N VAL A 96 -8.73 -5.36 -19.21
CA VAL A 96 -8.16 -4.01 -19.09
C VAL A 96 -7.79 -3.71 -17.64
N PHE A 97 -8.65 -4.06 -16.69
CA PHE A 97 -8.36 -3.87 -15.27
C PHE A 97 -7.09 -4.62 -14.83
N TRP A 98 -6.96 -5.89 -15.21
CA TRP A 98 -5.78 -6.70 -14.85
C TRP A 98 -4.51 -6.15 -15.50
N LEU A 99 -4.58 -5.66 -16.74
CA LEU A 99 -3.45 -4.97 -17.37
C LEU A 99 -3.05 -3.68 -16.64
N CYS A 100 -4.01 -2.87 -16.19
CA CYS A 100 -3.73 -1.68 -15.39
C CYS A 100 -3.08 -2.04 -14.03
N MET A 101 -3.53 -3.11 -13.39
CA MET A 101 -2.95 -3.62 -12.15
C MET A 101 -1.53 -4.13 -12.31
N LEU A 102 -1.26 -4.89 -13.38
CA LEU A 102 0.08 -5.38 -13.69
C LEU A 102 1.02 -4.27 -14.16
N GLY A 103 0.49 -3.23 -14.80
CA GLY A 103 1.28 -2.09 -15.24
C GLY A 103 1.85 -1.23 -14.12
N PHE A 104 1.37 -1.40 -12.89
CA PHE A 104 2.02 -0.84 -11.69
C PHE A 104 3.46 -1.37 -11.51
N PHE A 105 3.73 -2.60 -11.98
CA PHE A 105 5.05 -3.22 -11.97
C PHE A 105 5.78 -3.04 -13.30
N TRP A 106 5.06 -2.91 -14.42
CA TRP A 106 5.67 -2.82 -15.74
C TRP A 106 4.94 -1.85 -16.68
N GLY A 107 5.50 -0.66 -16.87
CA GLY A 107 4.81 0.48 -17.49
C GLY A 107 4.24 0.26 -18.90
N TRP A 108 4.80 -0.63 -19.74
CA TRP A 108 4.26 -0.88 -21.08
C TRP A 108 2.84 -1.49 -21.07
N LEU A 109 2.46 -2.20 -20.00
CA LEU A 109 1.14 -2.81 -19.88
C LEU A 109 0.02 -1.76 -19.79
N TRP A 110 0.31 -0.54 -19.33
CA TRP A 110 -0.66 0.55 -19.37
C TRP A 110 -0.97 1.00 -20.79
N ILE A 111 0.02 0.99 -21.68
CA ILE A 111 -0.18 1.31 -23.10
C ILE A 111 -1.08 0.24 -23.73
N ALA A 112 -0.83 -1.04 -23.43
CA ALA A 112 -1.68 -2.13 -23.89
C ALA A 112 -3.12 -2.03 -23.34
N ALA A 113 -3.29 -1.61 -22.08
CA ALA A 113 -4.61 -1.42 -21.48
C ALA A 113 -5.42 -0.35 -22.23
N ILE A 114 -4.76 0.78 -22.54
CA ILE A 114 -5.36 1.88 -23.30
C ILE A 114 -5.74 1.42 -24.70
N LEU A 115 -4.85 0.71 -25.41
CA LEU A 115 -5.16 0.18 -26.75
C LEU A 115 -6.39 -0.74 -26.73
N ILE A 116 -6.47 -1.66 -25.76
CA ILE A 116 -7.60 -2.60 -25.64
C ILE A 116 -8.90 -1.88 -25.29
N VAL A 117 -8.86 -0.78 -24.51
CA VAL A 117 -10.08 -0.06 -24.12
C VAL A 117 -10.62 0.84 -25.23
N VAL A 118 -9.74 1.46 -26.03
CA VAL A 118 -10.13 2.38 -27.11
C VAL A 118 -10.58 1.62 -28.36
N THR A 119 -10.15 0.37 -28.52
CA THR A 119 -10.49 -0.47 -29.68
C THR A 119 -11.91 -1.05 -29.58
N ASP A 120 -12.72 -0.86 -30.64
CA ASP A 120 -14.04 -1.49 -30.79
C ASP A 120 -13.90 -2.93 -31.31
N TRP A 121 -13.88 -3.87 -30.38
CA TRP A 121 -13.77 -5.30 -30.66
C TRP A 121 -14.97 -5.87 -31.42
N SER A 122 -16.14 -5.21 -31.39
CA SER A 122 -17.32 -5.66 -32.12
C SER A 122 -17.17 -5.45 -33.61
N LYS A 123 -16.65 -4.28 -34.01
CA LYS A 123 -16.34 -3.97 -35.42
C LYS A 123 -15.26 -4.90 -35.96
N ILE A 124 -14.19 -5.12 -35.19
CA ILE A 124 -13.11 -6.04 -35.57
C ILE A 124 -13.65 -7.47 -35.73
N ALA A 125 -14.46 -7.95 -34.78
CA ALA A 125 -15.05 -9.28 -34.85
C ALA A 125 -15.98 -9.47 -36.06
N ASN A 126 -16.73 -8.44 -36.45
CA ASN A 126 -17.62 -8.50 -37.62
C ASN A 126 -16.83 -8.55 -38.93
N VAL A 127 -15.77 -7.74 -39.06
CA VAL A 127 -14.85 -7.77 -40.21
C VAL A 127 -14.17 -9.13 -40.34
N ILE A 128 -13.64 -9.68 -39.24
CA ILE A 128 -12.99 -11.00 -39.25
C ILE A 128 -13.97 -12.12 -39.63
N LYS A 129 -15.24 -12.01 -39.20
CA LYS A 129 -16.29 -12.97 -39.54
C LYS A 129 -16.84 -12.81 -40.96
N GLY A 130 -16.33 -11.88 -41.76
CA GLY A 130 -16.80 -11.63 -43.13
C GLY A 130 -18.19 -11.00 -43.21
N ARG A 131 -18.73 -10.50 -42.09
CA ARG A 131 -19.90 -9.62 -42.09
C ARG A 131 -19.39 -8.19 -42.25
N ALA A 132 -19.08 -7.81 -43.48
CA ALA A 132 -19.00 -6.39 -43.81
C ALA A 132 -20.37 -5.75 -43.50
N ALA A 133 -20.34 -4.53 -42.96
CA ALA A 133 -21.47 -3.80 -42.37
C ALA A 133 -22.75 -3.79 -43.23
#